data_AF-T1CDD5-F1
#
_entry.id   AF-T1CDD5-F1
#
_cell.length_a   1.000
_cell.length_b   1.000
_cell.length_c   1.000
_cell.angle_alpha   90.00
_cell.angle_beta   90.00
_cell.angle_gamma   90.00
#
_symmetry.space_group_name_H-M   'P 1'
#
loop_
_entity.id
_entity.type
_entity.pdbx_description
1 polymer ?
#
loop_
_entity_poly.entity_id
_entity_poly.type
_entity_poly.pdbx_seq_one_letter_code
_entity_poly.pdbx_strand_id
1 'polypeptide(L)'
;WSGETPESVGQKGEFAVAAILAASAQDRKLNRGPKKHLTRFDAFIAQWLKDLGIIESFEVKPVAEGRKEYEVVVKTHATASKVKITDIGFGVSQVLPALVQVFYCPPNSTILMEQPEIHLHPQVQAELADVFISATQARENTKERNVQLIVESHS
;
A
#
# COMPACT_ATOMS: atom_id res chain seq x y z
N TRP A 1 -1.57 -0.83 -15.43
CA TRP A 1 -2.56 -1.89 -15.12
C TRP A 1 -3.44 -2.10 -16.34
N SER A 2 -3.56 -3.34 -16.82
CA SER A 2 -4.31 -3.72 -18.03
C SER A 2 -5.79 -4.00 -17.78
N GLY A 3 -6.24 -3.97 -16.52
CA GLY A 3 -7.60 -4.38 -16.13
C GLY A 3 -7.65 -5.65 -15.27
N GLU A 4 -6.57 -6.42 -15.21
CA GLU A 4 -6.51 -7.69 -14.47
C GLU A 4 -6.38 -7.48 -12.96
N THR A 5 -7.18 -8.19 -12.17
CA THR A 5 -7.10 -8.11 -10.70
C THR A 5 -6.09 -9.16 -10.21
N PRO A 6 -4.90 -8.76 -9.70
CA PRO A 6 -3.95 -9.74 -9.19
C PRO A 6 -4.45 -10.33 -7.87
N GLU A 7 -4.14 -11.60 -7.60
CA GLU A 7 -4.54 -12.25 -6.34
C GLU A 7 -3.71 -11.77 -5.14
N SER A 8 -2.48 -11.32 -5.38
CA SER A 8 -1.56 -10.79 -4.35
C SER A 8 -0.60 -9.77 -4.96
N VAL A 9 0.30 -9.20 -4.14
CA VAL A 9 1.36 -8.32 -4.63
C VAL A 9 2.51 -9.06 -5.34
N GLY A 10 2.49 -10.39 -5.39
CA GLY A 10 3.60 -11.21 -5.91
C GLY A 10 4.72 -11.41 -4.87
N GLN A 11 5.63 -12.36 -5.13
CA GLN A 11 6.71 -12.69 -4.17
C GLN A 11 7.72 -11.54 -4.02
N LYS A 12 7.91 -10.73 -5.06
CA LYS A 12 8.85 -9.60 -5.07
C LYS A 12 8.13 -8.26 -5.04
N GLY A 13 6.80 -8.26 -4.87
CA GLY A 13 6.01 -7.04 -4.91
C GLY A 13 5.75 -6.50 -6.31
N GLU A 14 6.04 -7.27 -7.36
CA GLU A 14 5.91 -6.88 -8.76
C GLU A 14 4.48 -6.46 -9.15
N PHE A 15 3.47 -6.90 -8.39
CA PHE A 15 2.07 -6.56 -8.61
C PHE A 15 1.52 -5.53 -7.61
N ALA A 16 2.33 -4.94 -6.73
CA ALA A 16 1.84 -3.99 -5.71
C ALA A 16 1.06 -2.81 -6.33
N VAL A 17 1.58 -2.21 -7.41
CA VAL A 17 0.89 -1.12 -8.12
C VAL A 17 -0.38 -1.60 -8.80
N ALA A 18 -0.34 -2.80 -9.42
CA ALA A 18 -1.50 -3.39 -10.05
C ALA A 18 -2.61 -3.69 -9.03
N ALA A 19 -2.25 -4.15 -7.83
CA ALA A 19 -3.16 -4.42 -6.73
C ALA A 19 -3.82 -3.12 -6.23
N ILE A 20 -3.07 -2.03 -6.07
CA ILE A 20 -3.63 -0.71 -5.72
C ILE A 20 -4.67 -0.29 -6.76
N LEU A 21 -4.30 -0.33 -8.05
CA LEU A 21 -5.17 0.11 -9.15
C LEU A 21 -6.42 -0.78 -9.28
N ALA A 22 -6.27 -2.10 -9.14
CA ALA A 22 -7.38 -3.04 -9.17
C ALA A 22 -8.36 -2.81 -8.00
N ALA A 23 -7.84 -2.64 -6.77
CA ALA A 23 -8.66 -2.33 -5.61
C ALA A 23 -9.43 -1.02 -5.77
N SER A 24 -8.78 0.02 -6.30
CA SER A 24 -9.41 1.30 -6.60
C SER A 24 -10.47 1.22 -7.70
N ALA A 25 -10.24 0.41 -8.73
CA ALA A 25 -11.20 0.17 -9.80
C ALA A 25 -12.45 -0.59 -9.30
N GLN A 26 -12.29 -1.41 -8.26
CA GLN A 26 -13.38 -2.10 -7.56
C GLN A 26 -14.06 -1.23 -6.49
N ASP A 27 -13.71 0.06 -6.39
CA ASP A 27 -14.18 0.99 -5.34
C ASP A 27 -13.99 0.46 -3.92
N ARG A 28 -12.93 -0.35 -3.68
CA ARG A 28 -12.58 -0.82 -2.34
C ARG A 28 -12.25 0.37 -1.46
N LYS A 29 -12.84 0.37 -0.26
CA LYS A 29 -12.69 1.44 0.71
C LYS A 29 -12.31 0.90 2.08
N LEU A 30 -11.27 1.46 2.65
CA LEU A 30 -10.72 1.06 3.94
C LEU A 30 -10.68 2.24 4.91
N ASN A 31 -10.68 1.93 6.20
CA ASN A 31 -10.27 2.86 7.23
C ASN A 31 -9.32 2.17 8.21
N ARG A 32 -8.61 2.98 9.01
CA ARG A 32 -7.62 2.48 9.97
C ARG A 32 -8.22 1.87 11.23
N GLY A 33 -9.54 1.88 11.39
CA GLY A 33 -10.22 1.37 12.57
C GLY A 33 -11.64 1.93 12.79
N PRO A 34 -12.30 1.53 13.90
CA PRO A 34 -13.64 1.98 14.23
C PRO A 34 -13.74 3.51 14.30
N LYS A 35 -14.83 4.06 13.75
CA LYS A 35 -15.11 5.51 13.72
C LYS A 35 -14.05 6.37 13.01
N LYS A 36 -13.13 5.76 12.24
CA LYS A 36 -12.18 6.48 11.39
C LYS A 36 -12.77 6.72 10.01
N HIS A 37 -12.28 7.77 9.35
CA HIS A 37 -12.72 8.17 8.02
C HIS A 37 -12.45 7.07 7.00
N LEU A 38 -13.45 6.77 6.17
CA LEU A 38 -13.41 5.75 5.13
C LEU A 38 -12.88 6.37 3.84
N THR A 39 -11.78 5.83 3.31
CA THR A 39 -11.13 6.35 2.10
C THR A 39 -11.01 5.27 1.03
N ARG A 40 -10.90 5.68 -0.23
CA ARG A 40 -10.59 4.78 -1.34
C ARG A 40 -9.23 4.12 -1.13
N PHE A 41 -9.06 2.90 -1.63
CA PHE A 41 -7.85 2.10 -1.43
C PHE A 41 -6.56 2.84 -1.84
N ASP A 42 -6.54 3.46 -3.02
CA ASP A 42 -5.44 4.31 -3.47
C ASP A 42 -5.07 5.41 -2.49
N ALA A 43 -6.05 6.22 -2.08
CA ALA A 43 -5.87 7.30 -1.12
C ALA A 43 -5.45 6.78 0.27
N PHE A 44 -5.93 5.61 0.66
CA PHE A 44 -5.56 4.95 1.91
C PHE A 44 -4.08 4.56 1.93
N ILE A 45 -3.58 3.91 0.86
CA ILE A 45 -2.17 3.55 0.72
C ILE A 45 -1.30 4.82 0.60
N ALA A 46 -1.76 5.81 -0.17
CA ALA A 46 -1.06 7.09 -0.31
C ALA A 46 -0.85 7.79 1.04
N GLN A 47 -1.87 7.79 1.91
CA GLN A 47 -1.76 8.38 3.23
C GLN A 47 -0.73 7.65 4.08
N TRP A 48 -0.65 6.32 4.00
CA TRP A 48 0.39 5.55 4.69
C TRP A 48 1.79 5.87 4.18
N LEU A 49 1.98 5.94 2.86
CA LEU A 49 3.27 6.32 2.29
C LEU A 49 3.70 7.74 2.69
N LYS A 50 2.73 8.64 2.88
CA LYS A 50 2.98 10.00 3.40
C LYS A 50 3.37 9.98 4.87
N ASP A 51 2.65 9.23 5.70
CA ASP A 51 2.93 9.11 7.13
C ASP A 51 4.30 8.44 7.38
N LEU A 52 4.66 7.46 6.57
CA LEU A 52 5.99 6.83 6.54
C LEU A 52 7.12 7.78 6.09
N GLY A 53 6.81 9.01 5.66
CA GLY A 53 7.78 9.97 5.13
C GLY A 53 8.37 9.58 3.77
N ILE A 54 7.74 8.66 3.05
CA ILE A 54 8.23 8.14 1.76
C ILE A 54 7.84 9.06 0.60
N ILE A 55 6.64 9.64 0.65
CA ILE A 55 6.13 10.56 -0.36
C ILE A 55 5.52 11.82 0.25
N GLU A 56 5.62 12.93 -0.48
CA GLU A 56 4.90 14.17 -0.19
C GLU A 56 3.49 14.15 -0.79
N SER A 57 3.35 13.61 -2.00
CA SER A 57 2.09 13.61 -2.76
C SER A 57 1.92 12.36 -3.60
N PHE A 58 0.66 11.98 -3.83
CA PHE A 58 0.24 10.83 -4.63
C PHE A 58 -0.91 11.24 -5.56
N GLU A 59 -0.78 10.94 -6.85
CA GLU A 59 -1.76 11.24 -7.88
C GLU A 59 -2.00 10.00 -8.74
N VAL A 60 -3.26 9.62 -8.95
CA VAL A 60 -3.65 8.60 -9.95
C VAL A 60 -4.11 9.33 -11.20
N LYS A 61 -3.54 8.99 -12.36
CA LYS A 61 -3.88 9.60 -13.65
C LYS A 61 -4.22 8.53 -14.68
N PRO A 62 -5.22 8.77 -15.55
CA PRO A 62 -5.37 7.94 -16.74
C PRO A 62 -4.13 8.13 -17.64
N VAL A 63 -3.63 7.05 -18.22
CA VAL A 63 -2.46 7.08 -19.12
C VAL A 63 -2.80 7.83 -20.41
N ALA A 64 -4.05 7.76 -20.86
CA ALA A 64 -4.58 8.55 -21.95
C ALA A 64 -6.09 8.73 -21.80
N GLU A 65 -6.62 9.81 -22.38
CA GLU A 65 -8.05 10.11 -22.39
C GLU A 65 -8.83 8.97 -23.07
N GLY A 66 -9.85 8.43 -22.37
CA GLY A 66 -10.66 7.31 -22.85
C GLY A 66 -10.05 5.90 -22.68
N ARG A 67 -8.83 5.77 -22.14
CA ARG A 67 -8.24 4.45 -21.82
C ARG A 67 -8.54 4.02 -20.39
N LYS A 68 -8.62 2.70 -20.18
CA LYS A 68 -8.74 2.07 -18.83
C LYS A 68 -7.39 1.86 -18.15
N GLU A 69 -6.31 2.30 -18.77
CA GLU A 69 -4.96 2.25 -18.22
C GLU A 69 -4.74 3.43 -17.28
N TYR A 70 -4.33 3.16 -16.05
CA TYR A 70 -3.97 4.17 -15.05
C TYR A 70 -2.50 4.07 -14.68
N GLU A 71 -1.90 5.23 -14.41
CA GLU A 71 -0.59 5.37 -13.80
C GLU A 71 -0.68 6.08 -12.45
N VAL A 72 0.25 5.73 -11.57
CA VAL A 72 0.38 6.34 -10.26
C VAL A 72 1.66 7.17 -10.27
N VAL A 73 1.51 8.46 -9.96
CA VAL A 73 2.59 9.44 -9.95
C VAL A 73 2.74 9.97 -8.54
N VAL A 74 3.97 10.02 -8.05
CA VAL A 74 4.28 10.53 -6.70
C VAL A 74 5.29 11.66 -6.76
N LYS A 75 5.38 12.42 -5.67
CA LYS A 75 6.56 13.23 -5.35
C LYS A 75 7.12 12.77 -4.01
N THR A 76 8.43 12.64 -3.90
CA THR A 76 9.10 12.24 -2.66
C THR A 76 9.28 13.41 -1.68
N HIS A 77 9.45 14.64 -2.18
CA HIS A 77 9.54 15.87 -1.38
C HIS A 77 9.09 17.07 -2.23
N ALA A 78 8.87 18.23 -1.60
CA ALA A 78 8.26 19.40 -2.26
C ALA A 78 8.96 19.84 -3.56
N THR A 79 10.29 19.82 -3.57
CA THR A 79 11.13 20.19 -4.72
C THR A 79 11.41 19.04 -5.69
N ALA A 80 10.97 17.81 -5.37
CA ALA A 80 11.16 16.65 -6.25
C ALA A 80 10.30 16.76 -7.51
N SER A 81 10.83 16.22 -8.61
CA SER A 81 10.06 15.94 -9.80
C SER A 81 9.00 14.87 -9.50
N LYS A 82 7.86 14.99 -10.20
CA LYS A 82 6.85 13.93 -10.23
C LYS A 82 7.44 12.72 -10.95
N VAL A 83 7.44 11.56 -10.31
CA VAL A 83 7.93 10.30 -10.86
C VAL A 83 6.84 9.24 -10.77
N LYS A 84 6.89 8.22 -11.63
CA LYS A 84 5.96 7.09 -11.49
C LYS A 84 6.30 6.34 -10.21
N ILE A 85 5.29 5.74 -9.59
CA ILE A 85 5.51 4.93 -8.38
C ILE A 85 6.46 3.74 -8.65
N THR A 86 6.51 3.27 -9.89
CA THR A 86 7.43 2.23 -10.37
C THR A 86 8.88 2.68 -10.45
N ASP A 87 9.11 4.00 -10.48
CA ASP A 87 10.42 4.60 -10.71
C ASP A 87 11.02 5.15 -9.40
N ILE A 88 10.35 4.95 -8.26
CA ILE A 88 10.86 5.34 -6.95
C ILE A 88 11.89 4.32 -6.47
N GLY A 89 13.00 4.79 -5.90
CA GLY A 89 14.17 3.98 -5.54
C GLY A 89 13.94 2.87 -4.48
N PHE A 90 15.01 2.09 -4.27
CA PHE A 90 15.07 0.81 -3.55
C PHE A 90 14.26 0.71 -2.24
N GLY A 91 14.28 1.72 -1.36
CA GLY A 91 13.57 1.66 -0.08
C GLY A 91 12.04 1.67 -0.20
N VAL A 92 11.50 2.34 -1.22
CA VAL A 92 10.04 2.36 -1.47
C VAL A 92 9.60 1.03 -2.05
N SER A 93 10.42 0.44 -2.91
CA SER A 93 10.17 -0.88 -3.49
C SER A 93 10.13 -2.00 -2.46
N GLN A 94 10.75 -1.84 -1.28
CA GLN A 94 10.70 -2.82 -0.19
C GLN A 94 9.48 -2.64 0.72
N VAL A 95 9.12 -1.40 1.06
CA VAL A 95 8.00 -1.13 1.97
C VAL A 95 6.65 -1.26 1.27
N LEU A 96 6.56 -0.81 0.01
CA LEU A 96 5.29 -0.78 -0.73
C LEU A 96 4.63 -2.16 -0.83
N PRO A 97 5.33 -3.26 -1.15
CA PRO A 97 4.71 -4.59 -1.21
C PRO A 97 4.16 -5.04 0.14
N ALA A 98 4.92 -4.88 1.22
CA ALA A 98 4.47 -5.24 2.57
C ALA A 98 3.23 -4.42 2.97
N LEU A 99 3.29 -3.10 2.77
CA LEU A 99 2.20 -2.17 3.02
C LEU A 99 0.94 -2.55 2.22
N VAL A 100 1.08 -2.77 0.91
CA VAL A 100 -0.07 -3.09 0.06
C VAL A 100 -0.62 -4.46 0.42
N GLN A 101 0.21 -5.47 0.66
CA GLN A 101 -0.24 -6.85 0.92
C GLN A 101 -1.15 -6.94 2.16
N VAL A 102 -0.79 -6.27 3.27
CA VAL A 102 -1.59 -6.32 4.51
C VAL A 102 -2.98 -5.68 4.37
N PHE A 103 -3.13 -4.70 3.48
CA PHE A 103 -4.41 -4.05 3.22
C PHE A 103 -5.16 -4.63 2.02
N TYR A 104 -4.45 -5.20 1.05
CA TYR A 104 -5.04 -5.75 -0.16
C TYR A 104 -5.65 -7.13 0.05
N CYS A 105 -5.07 -7.95 0.95
CA CYS A 105 -5.53 -9.32 1.19
C CYS A 105 -7.04 -9.42 1.50
N PRO A 106 -7.67 -10.57 1.22
CA PRO A 106 -9.05 -10.81 1.61
C PRO A 106 -9.25 -10.77 3.13
N PRO A 107 -10.48 -10.50 3.61
CA PRO A 107 -10.81 -10.69 5.02
C PRO A 107 -10.55 -12.13 5.51
N ASN A 108 -10.19 -12.28 6.78
CA ASN A 108 -9.81 -13.53 7.45
C ASN A 108 -8.53 -14.17 6.91
N SER A 109 -7.64 -13.38 6.32
CA SER A 109 -6.32 -13.85 5.88
C SER A 109 -5.32 -13.89 7.03
N THR A 110 -4.45 -14.90 7.03
CA THR A 110 -3.21 -14.91 7.80
C THR A 110 -2.05 -14.59 6.85
N ILE A 111 -1.27 -13.56 7.17
CA ILE A 111 -0.09 -13.17 6.42
C ILE A 111 1.14 -13.49 7.24
N LEU A 112 2.07 -14.23 6.63
CA LEU A 112 3.41 -14.47 7.14
C LEU A 112 4.39 -13.52 6.44
N MET A 113 5.22 -12.83 7.21
CA MET A 113 6.29 -12.00 6.70
C MET A 113 7.61 -12.36 7.38
N GLU A 114 8.63 -12.62 6.58
CA GLU A 114 9.98 -12.86 7.07
C GLU A 114 10.82 -11.61 6.82
N GLN A 115 11.32 -11.02 7.91
CA GLN A 115 12.21 -9.86 7.91
C GLN A 115 11.75 -8.74 6.96
N PRO A 116 10.47 -8.31 7.01
CA PRO A 116 9.98 -7.25 6.13
C PRO A 116 10.72 -5.91 6.32
N GLU A 117 11.48 -5.76 7.39
CA GLU A 117 12.25 -4.60 7.77
C GLU A 117 13.72 -4.62 7.33
N ILE A 118 14.18 -5.70 6.67
CA ILE A 118 15.58 -5.86 6.30
C ILE A 118 16.02 -4.75 5.32
N HIS A 119 17.13 -4.09 5.64
CA HIS A 119 17.67 -2.94 4.91
C HIS A 119 16.88 -1.62 5.02
N LEU A 120 15.86 -1.55 5.87
CA LEU A 120 15.17 -0.29 6.17
C LEU A 120 15.90 0.52 7.25
N HIS A 121 15.79 1.84 7.18
CA HIS A 121 16.26 2.73 8.26
C HIS A 121 15.42 2.47 9.53
N PRO A 122 16.01 2.46 10.75
CA PRO A 122 15.31 2.12 12.00
C PRO A 122 13.99 2.89 12.22
N GLN A 123 13.95 4.16 11.82
CA GLN A 123 12.73 4.96 11.87
C GLN A 123 11.60 4.36 11.01
N VAL A 124 11.91 3.91 9.79
CA VAL A 124 10.92 3.28 8.90
C VAL A 124 10.48 1.92 9.44
N GLN A 125 11.35 1.21 10.16
CA GLN A 125 10.99 -0.06 10.83
C GLN A 125 9.93 0.16 11.92
N ALA A 126 10.07 1.22 12.72
CA ALA A 126 9.09 1.57 13.74
C ALA A 126 7.72 1.92 13.11
N GLU A 127 7.73 2.73 12.05
CA GLU A 127 6.50 3.09 11.34
C GLU A 127 5.85 1.88 10.61
N LEU A 128 6.66 0.92 10.15
CA LEU A 128 6.15 -0.33 9.59
C LEU A 128 5.42 -1.18 10.65
N ALA A 129 5.85 -1.12 11.91
CA ALA A 129 5.11 -1.75 13.00
C ALA A 129 3.72 -1.09 13.19
N ASP A 130 3.63 0.23 13.08
CA ASP A 130 2.35 0.96 13.14
C ASP A 130 1.43 0.60 11.96
N VAL A 131 1.99 0.39 10.77
CA VAL A 131 1.27 -0.16 9.60
C VAL A 131 0.67 -1.52 9.94
N PHE A 132 1.45 -2.43 10.52
CA PHE A 132 0.98 -3.77 10.87
C PHE A 132 -0.12 -3.75 11.93
N ILE A 133 0.04 -2.94 12.97
CA ILE A 133 -1.02 -2.73 13.98
C ILE A 133 -2.29 -2.23 13.30
N SER A 134 -2.19 -1.22 12.44
CA SER A 134 -3.36 -0.70 11.75
C SER A 134 -4.00 -1.71 10.80
N ALA A 135 -3.23 -2.61 10.17
CA ALA A 135 -3.78 -3.64 9.30
C ALA A 135 -4.67 -4.63 10.05
N THR A 136 -4.31 -4.98 11.29
CA THR A 136 -5.16 -5.84 12.15
C THR A 136 -6.46 -5.15 12.58
N GLN A 137 -6.45 -3.81 12.68
CA GLN A 137 -7.60 -3.00 13.10
C GLN A 137 -8.43 -2.48 11.93
N ALA A 138 -7.90 -2.56 10.70
CA ALA A 138 -8.49 -1.96 9.53
C ALA A 138 -9.86 -2.59 9.21
N ARG A 139 -10.75 -1.74 8.71
CA ARG A 139 -12.09 -2.17 8.29
C ARG A 139 -12.26 -1.90 6.81
N GLU A 140 -12.90 -2.83 6.12
CA GLU A 140 -13.28 -2.68 4.71
C GLU A 140 -14.80 -2.54 4.63
N ASN A 141 -15.29 -1.48 3.98
CA ASN A 141 -16.72 -1.18 3.90
C ASN A 141 -17.42 -1.24 5.27
N THR A 142 -16.77 -0.69 6.31
CA THR A 142 -17.20 -0.67 7.72
C THR A 142 -17.20 -2.01 8.47
N LYS A 143 -16.75 -3.11 7.86
CA LYS A 143 -16.62 -4.43 8.50
C LYS A 143 -15.18 -4.73 8.88
N GLU A 144 -14.99 -5.44 10.00
CA GLU A 144 -13.68 -5.94 10.39
C GLU A 144 -13.12 -6.89 9.34
N ARG A 145 -11.81 -6.78 9.10
CA ARG A 145 -11.12 -7.64 8.14
C ARG A 145 -10.56 -8.92 8.78
N ASN A 146 -10.40 -8.98 10.11
CA ASN A 146 -9.85 -10.14 10.82
C ASN A 146 -8.53 -10.64 10.23
N VAL A 147 -7.64 -9.72 9.84
CA VAL A 147 -6.32 -10.08 9.30
C VAL A 147 -5.39 -10.43 10.44
N GLN A 148 -4.77 -11.59 10.36
CA GLN A 148 -3.72 -12.02 11.28
C GLN A 148 -2.36 -11.81 10.62
N LEU A 149 -1.41 -11.26 11.37
CA LEU A 149 -0.03 -11.09 10.93
C LEU A 149 0.89 -11.93 11.81
N ILE A 150 1.76 -12.71 11.18
CA ILE A 150 2.91 -13.38 11.81
C ILE A 150 4.15 -12.76 11.18
N VAL A 151 4.91 -12.02 11.97
CA VAL A 151 6.08 -11.27 11.49
C VAL A 151 7.31 -11.80 12.20
N GLU A 152 8.27 -12.33 11.44
CA GLU A 152 9.62 -12.57 11.92
C GLU A 152 10.44 -11.30 11.74
N SER A 153 11.13 -10.89 12.81
CA SER A 153 12.02 -9.72 12.79
C SER A 153 13.43 -10.13 13.22
N HIS A 154 14.43 -9.43 12.69
CA HIS A 154 15.85 -9.61 13.00
C HIS A 154 16.45 -8.33 13.59
N SER A 155 15.84 -7.83 14.66
CA SER A 155 16.32 -6.66 15.40
C SER A 155 17.65 -6.91 16.13
#